data_AF-A0A328TVT5-F1
#
_entry.id   AF-A0A328TVT5-F1
#
_cell.length_a   1.000
_cell.length_b   1.000
_cell.length_c   1.000
_cell.angle_alpha   90.00
_cell.angle_beta   90.00
_cell.angle_gamma   90.00
#
_symmetry.space_group_name_H-M   'P 1'
#
loop_
_entity.id
_entity.type
_entity.pdbx_description
1 polymer ?
#
loop_
_entity_poly.entity_id
_entity_poly.type
_entity_poly.pdbx_seq_one_letter_code
_entity_poly.pdbx_strand_id
1 'polypeptide(L)'
;MIYDAARMKNIDISVVYAPVHAFLAYKERGAYKYWDTVYSDQKGGLVDFSNQIYKKDFSPFYYRPQNEKTIIDTYKGFAFSKAKNQNIEDIISLSKDNPENVFLSTIKYTKLQDMSLLNKEDVTTIENSIQLNLTNTLLPLVLSEYYLANKEFDKARDYLLSMNKSDCGEPCFEIGSKLGLPIYKVHNNLYKLYSYFVEKQGHEPDEDAYMTSFAFLCVSIFFFFLYIITPAGVFAFMFIDKKIKNRRNKQ
;
A
#
# COMPACT_ATOMS: atom_id res chain seq x y z
N MET A 1 -23.04 -7.97 14.20
CA MET A 1 -22.16 -6.78 14.08
C MET A 1 -23.04 -5.52 13.89
N ILE A 2 -22.49 -4.29 13.88
CA ILE A 2 -23.26 -3.01 13.86
C ILE A 2 -24.41 -2.99 12.84
N TYR A 3 -24.24 -3.63 11.68
CA TYR A 3 -25.28 -3.79 10.66
C TYR A 3 -26.55 -4.50 11.16
N ASP A 4 -26.38 -5.62 11.86
CA ASP A 4 -27.49 -6.37 12.46
C ASP A 4 -28.15 -5.57 13.57
N ALA A 5 -27.34 -4.89 14.41
CA ALA A 5 -27.83 -4.06 15.50
C ALA A 5 -28.63 -2.84 15.00
N ALA A 6 -28.21 -2.22 13.90
CA ALA A 6 -28.93 -1.13 13.26
C ALA A 6 -30.27 -1.61 12.68
N ARG A 7 -30.28 -2.76 11.99
CA ARG A 7 -31.51 -3.40 11.51
C ARG A 7 -32.49 -3.71 12.64
N MET A 8 -32.01 -4.22 13.78
CA MET A 8 -32.85 -4.44 14.98
C MET A 8 -33.47 -3.15 15.55
N LYS A 9 -32.91 -1.99 15.20
CA LYS A 9 -33.43 -0.66 15.59
C LYS A 9 -34.16 0.05 14.45
N ASN A 10 -34.47 -0.63 13.34
CA ASN A 10 -35.07 -0.04 12.13
C ASN A 10 -34.25 1.13 11.56
N ILE A 11 -32.93 1.10 11.74
CA ILE A 11 -32.02 2.06 11.12
C ILE A 11 -31.48 1.40 9.86
N ASP A 12 -31.83 1.96 8.70
CA ASP A 12 -31.26 1.55 7.42
C ASP A 12 -29.85 2.11 7.31
N ILE A 13 -28.87 1.20 7.28
CA ILE A 13 -27.47 1.54 7.13
C ILE A 13 -26.91 0.90 5.86
N SER A 14 -25.97 1.59 5.24
CA SER A 14 -25.21 1.09 4.10
C SER A 14 -23.73 1.29 4.37
N VAL A 15 -22.88 0.51 3.71
CA VAL A 15 -21.44 0.77 3.70
C VAL A 15 -21.13 1.74 2.58
N VAL A 16 -20.25 2.69 2.85
CA VAL A 16 -19.65 3.58 1.87
C VAL A 16 -18.16 3.32 1.88
N TYR A 17 -17.61 3.08 0.70
CA TYR A 17 -16.17 2.95 0.55
C TYR A 17 -15.54 4.27 0.16
N ALA A 18 -14.38 4.54 0.72
CA ALA A 18 -13.41 5.52 0.24
C ALA A 18 -12.12 4.77 -0.13
N PRO A 19 -11.20 5.41 -0.86
CA PRO A 19 -9.86 4.86 -1.01
C PRO A 19 -9.28 4.50 0.35
N VAL A 20 -8.76 3.28 0.50
CA VAL A 20 -8.16 2.69 1.72
C VAL A 20 -9.03 2.70 2.99
N HIS A 21 -10.31 3.06 2.91
CA HIS A 21 -11.17 3.21 4.09
C HIS A 21 -12.64 2.90 3.82
N ALA A 22 -13.41 2.61 4.86
CA ALA A 22 -14.85 2.40 4.76
C ALA A 22 -15.58 2.96 5.98
N PHE A 23 -16.78 3.46 5.75
CA PHE A 23 -17.63 4.04 6.80
C PHE A 23 -19.10 3.73 6.53
N LEU A 24 -19.95 4.00 7.51
CA LEU A 24 -21.38 3.74 7.42
C LEU A 24 -22.12 4.98 6.93
N ALA A 25 -23.14 4.78 6.12
CA ALA A 25 -24.13 5.80 5.80
C ALA A 25 -25.47 5.40 6.40
N TYR A 26 -26.21 6.37 6.92
CA TYR A 26 -27.59 6.20 7.37
C TYR A 26 -28.40 7.45 7.05
N LYS A 27 -29.73 7.31 6.95
CA LYS A 27 -30.61 8.46 6.70
C LYS A 27 -31.11 9.06 8.02
N GLU A 28 -30.89 10.35 8.19
CA GLU A 28 -31.49 11.15 9.25
C GLU A 28 -32.29 12.29 8.62
N ARG A 29 -33.62 12.31 8.85
CA ARG A 29 -34.53 13.32 8.30
C ARG A 29 -34.42 13.49 6.77
N GLY A 30 -34.23 12.38 6.06
CA GLY A 30 -34.12 12.35 4.60
C GLY A 30 -32.74 12.66 4.03
N ALA A 31 -31.78 13.11 4.85
CA ALA A 31 -30.41 13.37 4.43
C ALA A 31 -29.47 12.23 4.86
N TYR A 32 -28.45 11.94 4.06
CA TYR A 32 -27.40 11.00 4.45
C TYR A 32 -26.50 11.62 5.52
N LYS A 33 -26.26 10.85 6.57
CA LYS A 33 -25.21 11.05 7.57
C LYS A 33 -24.20 9.93 7.42
N TYR A 34 -22.94 10.26 7.65
CA TYR A 34 -21.83 9.33 7.50
C TYR A 34 -21.13 9.17 8.83
N TRP A 35 -20.94 7.92 9.26
CA TRP A 35 -20.35 7.56 10.53
C TRP A 35 -19.14 6.67 10.31
N ASP A 36 -17.99 7.15 10.73
CA ASP A 36 -16.75 6.42 10.72
C ASP A 36 -16.60 5.64 12.03
N THR A 37 -16.40 4.33 11.93
CA THR A 37 -16.24 3.44 13.09
C THR A 37 -14.82 3.43 13.64
N VAL A 38 -13.86 4.04 12.93
CA VAL A 38 -12.42 4.01 13.25
C VAL A 38 -11.90 5.41 13.64
N TYR A 39 -12.72 6.46 13.53
CA TYR A 39 -12.31 7.83 13.86
C TYR A 39 -11.79 7.95 15.31
N SER A 40 -10.71 8.73 15.45
CA SER A 40 -9.87 9.03 16.64
C SER A 40 -10.31 8.41 17.97
N ASP A 41 -9.41 7.67 18.61
CA ASP A 41 -9.56 7.00 19.91
C ASP A 41 -10.57 5.83 19.95
N GLN A 42 -10.84 5.20 18.80
CA GLN A 42 -11.73 4.03 18.66
C GLN A 42 -13.19 4.26 19.10
N LYS A 43 -13.61 5.52 19.29
CA LYS A 43 -14.98 5.84 19.70
C LYS A 43 -15.94 6.01 18.52
N GLY A 44 -15.40 6.14 17.31
CA GLY A 44 -16.16 6.45 16.11
C GLY A 44 -16.78 7.85 16.15
N GLY A 45 -17.23 8.34 15.01
CA GLY A 45 -17.79 9.68 14.91
C GLY A 45 -18.36 10.01 13.54
N LEU A 46 -18.90 11.22 13.40
CA LEU A 46 -19.32 11.72 12.10
C LEU A 46 -18.10 11.91 11.20
N VAL A 47 -18.23 11.51 9.95
CA VAL A 47 -17.19 11.68 8.93
C VAL A 47 -16.95 13.17 8.69
N ASP A 48 -15.69 13.58 8.79
CA ASP A 48 -15.20 14.88 8.35
C ASP A 48 -14.43 14.72 7.03
N PHE A 49 -15.11 14.99 5.91
CA PHE A 49 -14.51 14.89 4.57
C PHE A 49 -13.40 15.92 4.30
N SER A 50 -13.14 16.86 5.22
CA SER A 50 -11.96 17.74 5.14
C SER A 50 -10.68 17.02 5.59
N ASN A 51 -10.80 15.88 6.28
CA ASN A 51 -9.68 15.08 6.72
C ASN A 51 -8.96 14.41 5.54
N GLN A 52 -7.63 14.39 5.57
CA GLN A 52 -6.77 13.86 4.52
C GLN A 52 -6.93 12.35 4.28
N ILE A 53 -7.48 11.59 5.24
CA ILE A 53 -7.75 10.16 5.07
C ILE A 53 -8.77 9.89 3.95
N TYR A 54 -9.65 10.84 3.64
CA TYR A 54 -10.65 10.71 2.58
C TYR A 54 -10.10 11.28 1.27
N LYS A 55 -9.24 10.51 0.61
CA LYS A 55 -8.63 10.89 -0.68
C LYS A 55 -9.70 11.04 -1.78
N LYS A 56 -9.66 12.17 -2.51
CA LYS A 56 -10.58 12.42 -3.63
C LYS A 56 -10.31 11.46 -4.79
N ASP A 57 -11.36 10.90 -5.35
CA ASP A 57 -11.31 9.97 -6.47
C ASP A 57 -12.54 10.18 -7.38
N PHE A 58 -12.42 9.88 -8.67
CA PHE A 58 -13.50 10.09 -9.65
C PHE A 58 -14.27 8.80 -9.97
N SER A 59 -13.89 7.68 -9.37
CA SER A 59 -14.62 6.42 -9.51
C SER A 59 -16.08 6.57 -9.05
N PRO A 60 -17.05 6.05 -9.82
CA PRO A 60 -18.45 6.05 -9.41
C PRO A 60 -18.73 5.14 -8.20
N PHE A 61 -17.77 4.31 -7.80
CA PHE A 61 -17.90 3.39 -6.67
C PHE A 61 -17.68 4.06 -5.31
N TYR A 62 -16.73 4.99 -5.23
CA TYR A 62 -16.37 5.64 -3.97
C TYR A 62 -17.41 6.68 -3.55
N TYR A 63 -17.49 6.91 -2.24
CA TYR A 63 -18.34 7.93 -1.62
C TYR A 63 -19.84 7.77 -1.89
N ARG A 64 -20.28 6.55 -2.22
CA ARG A 64 -21.69 6.19 -2.41
C ARG A 64 -22.13 5.05 -1.50
N PRO A 65 -23.35 5.14 -0.91
CA PRO A 65 -23.97 4.02 -0.20
C PRO A 65 -24.12 2.79 -1.11
N GLN A 66 -23.59 1.66 -0.66
CA GLN A 66 -23.64 0.40 -1.39
C GLN A 66 -24.81 -0.46 -0.94
N ASN A 67 -25.37 -1.25 -1.87
CA ASN A 67 -26.39 -2.24 -1.55
C ASN A 67 -25.77 -3.49 -0.90
N GLU A 68 -26.61 -4.29 -0.24
CA GLU A 68 -26.19 -5.49 0.50
C GLU A 68 -25.42 -6.50 -0.37
N LYS A 69 -25.84 -6.73 -1.61
CA LYS A 69 -25.14 -7.64 -2.54
C LYS A 69 -23.72 -7.16 -2.81
N THR A 70 -23.56 -5.89 -3.18
CA THR A 70 -22.25 -5.30 -3.48
C THR A 70 -21.32 -5.32 -2.26
N ILE A 71 -21.85 -5.08 -1.05
CA ILE A 71 -21.08 -5.17 0.19
C ILE A 71 -20.57 -6.59 0.41
N ILE A 72 -21.45 -7.59 0.29
CA ILE A 72 -21.11 -9.00 0.46
C ILE A 72 -20.09 -9.44 -0.58
N ASP A 73 -20.28 -9.08 -1.85
CA ASP A 73 -19.37 -9.46 -2.94
C ASP A 73 -17.99 -8.80 -2.79
N THR A 74 -17.95 -7.54 -2.36
CA THR A 74 -16.68 -6.85 -2.02
C THR A 74 -15.94 -7.62 -0.92
N TYR A 75 -16.64 -8.00 0.16
CA TYR A 75 -16.05 -8.74 1.26
C TYR A 75 -15.58 -10.13 0.84
N LYS A 76 -16.35 -10.84 0.00
CA LYS A 76 -15.92 -12.12 -0.60
C LYS A 76 -14.64 -11.96 -1.40
N GLY A 77 -14.54 -10.92 -2.23
CA GLY A 77 -13.32 -10.63 -2.98
C GLY A 77 -12.09 -10.46 -2.09
N PHE A 78 -12.21 -9.71 -0.99
CA PHE A 78 -11.14 -9.59 0.00
C PHE A 78 -10.81 -10.92 0.68
N ALA A 79 -11.80 -11.72 1.05
CA ALA A 79 -11.58 -13.03 1.65
C ALA A 79 -10.86 -13.98 0.68
N PHE A 80 -11.28 -13.99 -0.59
CA PHE A 80 -10.67 -14.81 -1.64
C PHE A 80 -9.24 -14.38 -1.94
N SER A 81 -8.94 -13.08 -1.97
CA SER A 81 -7.58 -12.58 -2.24
C SER A 81 -6.58 -12.91 -1.14
N LYS A 82 -7.05 -13.24 0.07
CA LYS A 82 -6.22 -13.66 1.22
C LYS A 82 -6.25 -15.17 1.48
N ALA A 83 -7.13 -15.92 0.82
CA ALA A 83 -7.21 -17.38 0.98
C ALA A 83 -5.92 -18.06 0.45
N LYS A 84 -5.55 -19.22 1.02
CA LYS A 84 -4.38 -19.98 0.55
C LYS A 84 -4.63 -20.69 -0.79
N ASN A 85 -5.85 -21.23 -0.97
CA ASN A 85 -6.26 -21.95 -2.17
C ASN A 85 -7.24 -21.07 -2.95
N GLN A 86 -6.71 -20.05 -3.61
CA GLN A 86 -7.52 -19.08 -4.35
C GLN A 86 -7.97 -19.70 -5.67
N ASN A 87 -9.27 -19.61 -5.97
CA ASN A 87 -9.79 -19.92 -7.28
C ASN A 87 -9.94 -18.61 -8.06
N ILE A 88 -9.11 -18.43 -9.09
CA ILE A 88 -9.11 -17.21 -9.90
C ILE A 88 -10.46 -16.99 -10.61
N GLU A 89 -11.17 -18.07 -10.97
CA GLU A 89 -12.48 -17.98 -11.62
C GLU A 89 -13.53 -17.33 -10.71
N ASP A 90 -13.45 -17.57 -9.39
CA ASP A 90 -14.37 -16.93 -8.44
C ASP A 90 -14.13 -15.42 -8.37
N ILE A 91 -12.86 -14.98 -8.44
CA ILE A 91 -12.48 -13.56 -8.47
C ILE A 91 -12.92 -12.92 -9.79
N ILE A 92 -12.69 -13.60 -10.92
CA ILE A 92 -13.11 -13.14 -12.24
C ILE A 92 -14.62 -12.98 -12.29
N SER A 93 -15.38 -13.99 -11.84
CA SER A 93 -16.84 -13.94 -11.80
C SER A 93 -17.35 -12.81 -10.92
N LEU A 94 -16.80 -12.66 -9.70
CA LEU A 94 -17.19 -11.57 -8.79
C LEU A 94 -16.94 -10.20 -9.40
N SER A 95 -15.79 -10.00 -10.04
CA SER A 95 -15.44 -8.73 -10.70
C SER A 95 -16.35 -8.47 -11.89
N LYS A 96 -16.73 -9.50 -12.66
CA LYS A 96 -17.66 -9.38 -13.78
C LYS A 96 -19.07 -8.99 -13.33
N ASP A 97 -19.52 -9.55 -12.21
CA ASP A 97 -20.84 -9.26 -11.63
C ASP A 97 -20.91 -7.89 -10.94
N ASN A 98 -19.76 -7.24 -10.73
CA ASN A 98 -19.63 -5.95 -10.06
C ASN A 98 -18.63 -5.04 -10.82
N PRO A 99 -18.91 -4.65 -12.08
CA PRO A 99 -17.94 -4.00 -12.95
C PRO A 99 -17.49 -2.61 -12.47
N GLU A 100 -18.33 -1.92 -11.71
CA GLU A 100 -17.98 -0.62 -11.11
C GLU A 100 -17.12 -0.77 -9.84
N ASN A 101 -17.02 -1.98 -9.28
CA ASN A 101 -16.32 -2.20 -8.02
C ASN A 101 -14.80 -2.20 -8.24
N VAL A 102 -14.22 -1.04 -7.93
CA VAL A 102 -12.78 -0.78 -8.04
C VAL A 102 -11.94 -1.77 -7.24
N PHE A 103 -12.37 -2.21 -6.06
CA PHE A 103 -11.59 -3.16 -5.27
C PHE A 103 -11.52 -4.52 -5.95
N LEU A 104 -12.65 -4.99 -6.47
CA LEU A 104 -12.72 -6.28 -7.15
C LEU A 104 -11.92 -6.28 -8.45
N SER A 105 -11.98 -5.19 -9.23
CA SER A 105 -11.15 -5.07 -10.44
C SER A 105 -9.66 -5.04 -10.10
N THR A 106 -9.26 -4.32 -9.04
CA THR A 106 -7.87 -4.30 -8.56
C THR A 106 -7.40 -5.69 -8.16
N ILE A 107 -8.18 -6.40 -7.34
CA ILE A 107 -7.88 -7.77 -6.91
C ILE A 107 -7.75 -8.70 -8.13
N LYS A 108 -8.68 -8.62 -9.09
CA LYS A 108 -8.65 -9.40 -10.33
C LYS A 108 -7.32 -9.17 -11.07
N TYR A 109 -6.98 -7.92 -11.36
CA TYR A 109 -5.83 -7.61 -12.20
C TYR A 109 -4.49 -7.89 -11.52
N THR A 110 -4.36 -7.61 -10.22
CA THR A 110 -3.18 -8.02 -9.45
C THR A 110 -3.01 -9.54 -9.49
N LYS A 111 -4.09 -10.31 -9.36
CA LYS A 111 -4.00 -11.79 -9.41
C LYS A 111 -3.68 -12.33 -10.80
N LEU A 112 -4.25 -11.76 -11.85
CA LEU A 112 -3.88 -12.13 -13.22
C LEU A 112 -2.41 -11.84 -13.49
N GLN A 113 -1.87 -10.74 -12.96
CA GLN A 113 -0.44 -10.43 -13.04
C GLN A 113 0.42 -11.43 -12.27
N ASP A 114 0.10 -11.71 -10.99
CA ASP A 114 0.80 -12.72 -10.16
C ASP A 114 0.91 -14.08 -10.87
N MET A 115 -0.14 -14.46 -11.61
CA MET A 115 -0.24 -15.73 -12.34
C MET A 115 0.28 -15.67 -13.77
N SER A 116 0.76 -14.52 -14.24
CA SER A 116 1.17 -14.29 -15.64
C SER A 116 0.07 -14.60 -16.67
N LEU A 117 -1.19 -14.34 -16.30
CA LEU A 117 -2.39 -14.53 -17.13
C LEU A 117 -2.97 -13.23 -17.69
N LEU A 118 -2.36 -12.08 -17.38
CA LEU A 118 -2.81 -10.77 -17.86
C LEU A 118 -2.66 -10.67 -19.38
N ASN A 119 -3.76 -10.35 -20.08
CA ASN A 119 -3.76 -10.20 -21.54
C ASN A 119 -3.85 -8.72 -21.98
N LYS A 120 -3.80 -8.47 -23.29
CA LYS A 120 -3.82 -7.10 -23.86
C LYS A 120 -5.14 -6.35 -23.62
N GLU A 121 -6.26 -7.06 -23.60
CA GLU A 121 -7.58 -6.46 -23.33
C GLU A 121 -7.69 -6.03 -21.86
N ASP A 122 -7.18 -6.86 -20.95
CA ASP A 122 -7.06 -6.51 -19.53
C ASP A 122 -6.19 -5.27 -19.36
N VAL A 123 -5.02 -5.21 -20.01
CA VAL A 123 -4.13 -4.03 -19.97
C VAL A 123 -4.83 -2.76 -20.45
N THR A 124 -5.51 -2.82 -21.59
CA THR A 124 -6.28 -1.68 -22.13
C THR A 124 -7.36 -1.23 -21.16
N THR A 125 -8.01 -2.18 -20.48
CA THR A 125 -9.03 -1.89 -19.47
C THR A 125 -8.41 -1.19 -18.25
N ILE A 126 -7.26 -1.67 -17.79
CA ILE A 126 -6.53 -1.06 -16.68
C ILE A 126 -6.13 0.37 -17.03
N GLU A 127 -5.51 0.61 -18.20
CA GLU A 127 -5.09 1.93 -18.68
C GLU A 127 -6.23 2.95 -18.70
N ASN A 128 -7.42 2.53 -19.13
CA ASN A 128 -8.60 3.38 -19.12
C ASN A 128 -9.12 3.65 -17.69
N SER A 129 -9.06 2.64 -16.81
CA SER A 129 -9.60 2.75 -15.45
C SER A 129 -8.79 3.67 -14.53
N ILE A 130 -7.46 3.69 -14.66
CA ILE A 130 -6.58 4.49 -13.79
C ILE A 130 -6.77 6.00 -13.98
N GLN A 131 -7.33 6.44 -15.12
CA GLN A 131 -7.66 7.85 -15.35
C GLN A 131 -8.77 8.36 -14.43
N LEU A 132 -9.67 7.47 -14.01
CA LEU A 132 -10.78 7.78 -13.11
C LEU A 132 -10.46 7.41 -11.65
N ASN A 133 -9.56 6.45 -11.47
CA ASN A 133 -9.19 5.88 -10.18
C ASN A 133 -7.79 6.33 -9.76
N LEU A 134 -7.68 7.62 -9.45
CA LEU A 134 -6.40 8.28 -9.15
C LEU A 134 -5.75 7.78 -7.86
N THR A 135 -6.53 7.17 -6.98
CA THR A 135 -6.06 6.72 -5.66
C THR A 135 -5.56 5.29 -5.64
N ASN A 136 -5.69 4.56 -6.75
CA ASN A 136 -5.22 3.18 -6.86
C ASN A 136 -3.77 3.12 -7.33
N THR A 137 -2.90 2.69 -6.43
CA THR A 137 -1.47 2.55 -6.68
C THR A 137 -1.05 1.16 -7.14
N LEU A 138 -1.92 0.15 -7.00
CA LEU A 138 -1.62 -1.22 -7.40
C LEU A 138 -1.75 -1.43 -8.91
N LEU A 139 -2.69 -0.75 -9.58
CA LEU A 139 -2.88 -0.90 -11.02
C LEU A 139 -1.72 -0.34 -11.86
N PRO A 140 -1.13 0.83 -11.56
CA PRO A 140 0.11 1.25 -12.19
C PRO A 140 1.27 0.27 -12.00
N LEU A 141 1.35 -0.38 -10.83
CA LEU A 141 2.36 -1.41 -10.57
C LEU A 141 2.16 -2.64 -11.48
N VAL A 142 0.92 -3.09 -11.63
CA VAL A 142 0.54 -4.18 -12.55
C VAL A 142 0.94 -3.84 -14.00
N LEU A 143 0.63 -2.63 -14.46
CA LEU A 143 1.03 -2.17 -15.80
C LEU A 143 2.56 -2.10 -15.94
N SER A 144 3.25 -1.58 -14.94
CA SER A 144 4.70 -1.49 -14.94
C SER A 144 5.35 -2.87 -15.10
N GLU A 145 4.87 -3.86 -14.36
CA GLU A 145 5.37 -5.23 -14.44
C GLU A 145 5.07 -5.88 -15.80
N TYR A 146 3.85 -5.70 -16.32
CA TYR A 146 3.47 -6.18 -17.65
C TYR A 146 4.37 -5.62 -18.75
N TYR A 147 4.58 -4.30 -18.79
CA TYR A 147 5.41 -3.68 -19.82
C TYR A 147 6.89 -4.05 -19.66
N LEU A 148 7.37 -4.22 -18.42
CA LEU A 148 8.73 -4.71 -18.17
C LEU A 148 8.92 -6.11 -18.76
N ALA A 149 7.97 -7.03 -18.53
CA ALA A 149 8.01 -8.38 -19.09
C ALA A 149 8.00 -8.40 -20.63
N ASN A 150 7.31 -7.43 -21.25
CA ASN A 150 7.23 -7.24 -22.70
C ASN A 150 8.38 -6.39 -23.28
N LYS A 151 9.38 -6.02 -22.47
CA LYS A 151 10.54 -5.20 -22.88
C LYS A 151 10.18 -3.79 -23.35
N GLU A 152 9.01 -3.29 -22.98
CA GLU A 152 8.58 -1.89 -23.20
C GLU A 152 9.02 -1.03 -22.01
N PHE A 153 10.34 -0.82 -21.88
CA PHE A 153 10.94 -0.25 -20.66
C PHE A 153 10.50 1.17 -20.34
N ASP A 154 10.23 2.00 -21.36
CA ASP A 154 9.81 3.39 -21.14
C ASP A 154 8.40 3.44 -20.53
N LYS A 155 7.44 2.69 -21.08
CA LYS A 155 6.10 2.58 -20.49
C LYS A 155 6.13 1.99 -19.08
N ALA A 156 6.93 0.93 -18.90
CA ALA A 156 7.10 0.32 -17.58
C ALA A 156 7.60 1.33 -16.55
N ARG A 157 8.54 2.20 -16.95
CA ARG A 157 9.06 3.28 -16.11
C ARG A 157 8.02 4.36 -15.84
N ASP A 158 7.29 4.80 -16.86
CA ASP A 158 6.27 5.85 -16.72
C ASP A 158 5.20 5.46 -15.71
N TYR A 159 4.70 4.21 -15.78
CA TYR A 159 3.74 3.71 -14.80
C TYR A 159 4.32 3.60 -13.40
N LEU A 160 5.54 3.07 -13.25
CA LEU A 160 6.20 3.00 -11.94
C LEU A 160 6.36 4.40 -11.31
N LEU A 161 6.80 5.38 -12.09
CA LEU A 161 7.05 6.74 -11.60
C LEU A 161 5.77 7.56 -11.40
N SER A 162 4.65 7.13 -11.98
CA SER A 162 3.33 7.73 -11.71
C SER A 162 2.78 7.37 -10.33
N MET A 163 3.31 6.32 -9.70
CA MET A 163 2.89 5.89 -8.37
C MET A 163 3.32 6.89 -7.29
N ASN A 164 2.48 7.05 -6.29
CA ASN A 164 2.88 7.72 -5.06
C ASN A 164 3.91 6.87 -4.33
N LYS A 165 5.00 7.52 -3.88
CA LYS A 165 6.12 6.84 -3.21
C LYS A 165 5.69 6.18 -1.91
N SER A 166 4.83 6.81 -1.11
CA SER A 166 4.39 6.21 0.16
C SER A 166 3.67 4.86 -0.02
N ASP A 167 3.16 4.58 -1.23
CA ASP A 167 2.42 3.38 -1.57
C ASP A 167 3.30 2.33 -2.28
N CYS A 168 4.61 2.53 -2.35
CA CYS A 168 5.56 1.64 -3.02
C CYS A 168 6.11 0.59 -2.02
N GLY A 169 5.72 -0.66 -2.25
CA GLY A 169 6.20 -1.82 -1.49
C GLY A 169 7.42 -2.49 -2.14
N GLU A 170 7.79 -3.66 -1.62
CA GLU A 170 8.89 -4.48 -2.18
C GLU A 170 8.81 -4.69 -3.70
N PRO A 171 7.64 -5.02 -4.31
CA PRO A 171 7.58 -5.26 -5.75
C PRO A 171 7.93 -4.00 -6.57
N CYS A 172 7.60 -2.82 -6.08
CA CYS A 172 7.94 -1.55 -6.73
C CYS A 172 9.46 -1.30 -6.72
N PHE A 173 10.15 -1.58 -5.60
CA PHE A 173 11.61 -1.52 -5.54
C PHE A 173 12.29 -2.53 -6.47
N GLU A 174 11.74 -3.73 -6.57
CA GLU A 174 12.25 -4.77 -7.45
C GLU A 174 12.12 -4.37 -8.93
N ILE A 175 10.95 -3.88 -9.33
CA ILE A 175 10.69 -3.42 -10.70
C ILE A 175 11.57 -2.22 -11.04
N GLY A 176 11.66 -1.23 -10.16
CA GLY A 176 12.54 -0.07 -10.35
C GLY A 176 14.02 -0.45 -10.49
N SER A 177 14.46 -1.45 -9.72
CA SER A 177 15.81 -2.01 -9.83
C SER A 177 16.04 -2.68 -11.19
N LYS A 178 15.08 -3.49 -11.67
CA LYS A 178 15.12 -4.14 -13.00
C LYS A 178 15.12 -3.11 -14.14
N LEU A 179 14.42 -2.00 -13.97
CA LEU A 179 14.39 -0.86 -14.92
C LEU A 179 15.67 -0.01 -14.91
N GLY A 180 16.63 -0.34 -14.06
CA GLY A 180 17.91 0.35 -14.02
C GLY A 180 17.94 1.61 -13.16
N LEU A 181 16.87 1.95 -12.45
CA LEU A 181 16.73 3.20 -11.73
C LEU A 181 17.64 3.23 -10.48
N PRO A 182 18.55 4.24 -10.34
CA PRO A 182 19.58 4.22 -9.31
C PRO A 182 19.07 4.14 -7.88
N ILE A 183 18.05 4.93 -7.53
CA ILE A 183 17.49 4.97 -6.17
C ILE A 183 16.91 3.60 -5.79
N TYR A 184 16.13 3.00 -6.70
CA TYR A 184 15.52 1.69 -6.46
C TYR A 184 16.56 0.58 -6.35
N LYS A 185 17.66 0.61 -7.12
CA LYS A 185 18.75 -0.36 -6.97
C LYS A 185 19.40 -0.32 -5.59
N VAL A 186 19.67 0.88 -5.07
CA VAL A 186 20.26 1.05 -3.73
C VAL A 186 19.31 0.55 -2.65
N HIS A 187 18.04 0.91 -2.77
CA HIS A 187 17.05 0.62 -1.74
C HIS A 187 16.43 -0.78 -1.83
N ASN A 188 16.50 -1.49 -2.96
CA ASN A 188 15.84 -2.80 -3.14
C ASN A 188 16.25 -3.81 -2.06
N ASN A 189 17.54 -4.10 -1.91
CA ASN A 189 18.01 -5.07 -0.91
C ASN A 189 17.78 -4.59 0.53
N LEU A 190 17.91 -3.28 0.76
CA LEU A 190 17.71 -2.68 2.08
C LEU A 190 16.24 -2.74 2.50
N TYR A 191 15.33 -2.47 1.57
CA TYR A 191 13.89 -2.54 1.79
C TYR A 191 13.46 -3.98 2.03
N LYS A 192 13.97 -4.96 1.26
CA LYS A 192 13.72 -6.41 1.51
C LYS A 192 14.13 -6.85 2.91
N LEU A 193 15.25 -6.33 3.41
CA LEU A 193 15.70 -6.61 4.77
C LEU A 193 14.76 -5.96 5.80
N TYR A 194 14.39 -4.70 5.58
CA TYR A 194 13.44 -3.98 6.40
C TYR A 194 12.07 -4.68 6.46
N SER A 195 11.48 -5.03 5.30
CA SER A 195 10.19 -5.70 5.20
C SER A 195 10.20 -7.02 5.98
N TYR A 196 11.23 -7.85 5.78
CA TYR A 196 11.42 -9.09 6.52
C TYR A 196 11.43 -8.88 8.05
N PHE A 197 12.14 -7.85 8.54
CA PHE A 197 12.20 -7.57 9.98
C PHE A 197 10.87 -7.08 10.55
N VAL A 198 10.16 -6.23 9.81
CA VAL A 198 8.87 -5.65 10.22
C VAL A 198 7.77 -6.70 10.20
N GLU A 199 7.69 -7.50 9.14
CA GLU A 199 6.73 -8.61 9.01
C GLU A 199 6.92 -9.66 10.11
N LYS A 200 8.17 -9.97 10.48
CA LYS A 200 8.46 -10.89 11.58
C LYS A 200 7.94 -10.40 12.94
N GLN A 201 7.73 -9.10 13.09
CA GLN A 201 7.13 -8.49 14.29
C GLN A 201 5.60 -8.42 14.22
N GLY A 202 5.00 -8.86 13.11
CA GLY A 202 3.55 -8.83 12.90
C GLY A 202 3.03 -7.47 12.42
N HIS A 203 3.89 -6.65 11.83
CA HIS A 203 3.54 -5.35 11.26
C HIS A 203 3.62 -5.38 9.73
N GLU A 204 2.85 -4.51 9.06
CA GLU A 204 2.98 -4.30 7.62
C GLU A 204 4.11 -3.29 7.34
N PRO A 205 5.00 -3.53 6.35
CA PRO A 205 6.06 -2.60 5.98
C PRO A 205 5.51 -1.27 5.47
N ASP A 206 6.07 -0.16 5.95
CA ASP A 206 5.70 1.20 5.56
C ASP A 206 6.89 1.92 4.92
N GLU A 207 6.73 2.42 3.69
CA GLU A 207 7.82 3.08 2.97
C GLU A 207 8.26 4.38 3.65
N ASP A 208 7.32 5.20 4.13
CA ASP A 208 7.66 6.48 4.73
C ASP A 208 8.49 6.28 6.01
N ALA A 209 8.12 5.29 6.84
CA ALA A 209 8.88 4.87 8.00
C ALA A 209 10.26 4.34 7.61
N TYR A 210 10.36 3.54 6.54
CA TYR A 210 11.64 3.06 6.02
C TYR A 210 12.54 4.22 5.57
N MET A 211 12.03 5.12 4.72
CA MET A 211 12.79 6.24 4.17
C MET A 211 13.23 7.21 5.26
N THR A 212 12.36 7.45 6.25
CA THR A 212 12.69 8.27 7.43
C THR A 212 13.78 7.60 8.26
N SER A 213 13.65 6.31 8.56
CA SER A 213 14.66 5.55 9.32
C SER A 213 16.00 5.51 8.61
N PHE A 214 15.99 5.32 7.30
CA PHE A 214 17.19 5.35 6.46
C PHE A 214 17.86 6.72 6.48
N ALA A 215 17.09 7.81 6.35
CA ALA A 215 17.61 9.17 6.44
C ALA A 215 18.27 9.45 7.80
N PHE A 216 17.62 9.05 8.90
CA PHE A 216 18.21 9.15 10.24
C PHE A 216 19.51 8.37 10.38
N LEU A 217 19.57 7.16 9.82
CA LEU A 217 20.77 6.34 9.82
C LEU A 217 21.90 7.00 9.01
N CYS A 218 21.62 7.54 7.83
CA CYS A 218 22.60 8.29 7.03
C CYS A 218 23.13 9.53 7.77
N VAL A 219 22.24 10.31 8.39
CA VAL A 219 22.61 11.49 9.18
C VAL A 219 23.46 11.09 10.39
N SER A 220 23.09 10.01 11.09
CA SER A 220 23.84 9.50 12.24
C SER A 220 25.24 9.03 11.87
N ILE A 221 25.37 8.31 10.75
CA ILE A 221 26.65 7.88 10.20
C ILE A 221 27.50 9.10 9.81
N PHE A 222 26.90 10.09 9.17
CA PHE A 222 27.58 11.33 8.79
C PHE A 222 28.13 12.08 10.02
N PHE A 223 27.32 12.25 11.07
CA PHE A 223 27.78 12.87 12.32
C PHE A 223 28.82 12.03 13.06
N PHE A 224 28.73 10.70 13.00
CA PHE A 224 29.75 9.82 13.55
C PHE A 224 31.10 9.99 12.84
N PHE A 225 31.11 10.07 11.50
CA PHE A 225 32.33 10.35 10.74
C PHE A 225 32.87 11.75 11.02
N LEU A 226 32.02 12.78 11.09
CA LEU A 226 32.44 14.12 11.50
C LEU A 226 33.08 14.11 12.89
N TYR A 227 32.49 13.39 13.84
CA TYR A 227 33.04 13.25 15.18
C TYR A 227 34.43 12.61 15.17
N ILE A 228 34.63 11.52 14.42
CA ILE A 228 35.95 10.85 14.29
C ILE A 228 37.04 11.81 13.78
N ILE A 229 36.68 12.75 12.91
CA ILE A 229 37.64 13.70 12.31
C ILE A 229 37.98 14.85 13.29
N THR A 230 37.19 15.06 14.35
CA THR A 230 37.52 16.05 15.38
C THR A 230 38.70 15.60 16.26
N PRO A 231 39.48 16.53 16.87
CA PRO A 231 40.56 16.19 17.79
C PRO A 231 40.13 15.27 18.95
N ALA A 232 38.90 15.47 19.46
CA ALA A 232 38.31 14.63 20.49
C ALA A 232 38.00 13.21 20.00
N GLY A 233 37.48 13.07 18.77
CA GLY A 233 37.24 11.77 18.14
C GLY A 233 38.52 11.00 17.85
N VAL A 234 39.57 11.66 17.34
CA VAL A 234 40.89 11.06 17.12
C VAL A 234 41.49 10.53 18.43
N PHE A 235 41.43 11.34 19.51
CA PHE A 235 41.90 10.91 20.83
C PHE A 235 41.13 9.69 21.37
N ALA A 236 39.81 9.68 21.24
CA ALA A 236 38.97 8.55 21.66
C ALA A 236 39.30 7.28 20.86
N PHE A 237 39.49 7.40 19.54
CA PHE A 237 39.82 6.26 18.67
C PHE A 237 41.21 5.69 18.98
N MET A 238 42.21 6.55 19.22
CA MET A 238 43.55 6.13 19.65
C MET A 238 43.52 5.42 21.00
N PHE A 239 42.67 5.85 21.94
CA PHE A 239 42.50 5.18 23.24
C PHE A 239 41.88 3.79 23.11
N ILE A 240 40.89 3.63 22.21
CA ILE A 240 40.24 2.35 21.92
C ILE A 240 41.24 1.38 21.27
N ASP A 241 42.01 1.82 20.26
CA ASP A 241 43.02 0.98 19.60
C ASP A 241 44.10 0.50 20.58
N LYS A 242 44.58 1.40 21.45
CA LYS A 242 45.55 1.06 22.52
C LYS A 242 44.99 0.00 23.48
N LYS A 243 43.70 0.08 23.82
CA LYS A 243 43.02 -0.89 24.71
C LYS A 243 42.84 -2.25 24.03
N ILE A 244 42.59 -2.28 22.72
CA ILE A 244 42.45 -3.52 21.93
C ILE A 244 43.80 -4.21 21.76
N LYS A 245 44.87 -3.48 21.42
CA LYS A 245 46.24 -4.04 21.34
C LYS A 245 46.72 -4.64 22.67
N ASN A 246 46.47 -3.95 23.78
CA ASN A 246 46.83 -4.47 25.10
C ASN A 246 46.05 -5.72 25.52
N ARG A 247 44.86 -5.98 24.95
CA ARG A 247 44.11 -7.23 25.17
C ARG A 247 44.63 -8.38 24.30
N ARG A 248 45.05 -8.12 23.06
CA ARG A 248 45.64 -9.13 22.17
C ARG A 248 47.02 -9.61 22.62
N ASN A 249 47.83 -8.75 23.23
CA ASN A 249 49.14 -9.14 23.77
C ASN A 249 49.09 -9.87 25.12
N LYS A 250 47.88 -10.12 25.66
CA LYS A 250 47.66 -10.82 26.94
C LYS A 250 46.98 -12.19 26.78
N GLN A 251 46.71 -12.62 25.54
CA GLN A 251 46.37 -14.00 25.19
C GLN A 251 47.59 -14.66 24.58
#